data_AF-A0A3Q2UZI2-F1
#
_entry.id   AF-A0A3Q2UZI2-F1
#
_cell.length_a   1.000
_cell.length_b   1.000
_cell.length_c   1.000
_cell.angle_alpha   90.00
_cell.angle_beta   90.00
_cell.angle_gamma   90.00
#
_symmetry.space_group_name_H-M   'P 1'
#
loop_
_entity.id
_entity.type
_entity.pdbx_description
1 polymer ?
#
loop_
_entity_poly.entity_id
_entity_poly.type
_entity_poly.pdbx_seq_one_letter_code
_entity_poly.pdbx_strand_id
1 'polypeptide(L)'
;MIYLFDKFDRKENLKIESAHRSVRADACCFILTSSSLKGQGTMLRWVLLALLIGLCASAGEQKAKKKVKSQSLSRGWGGGINWAQNYEDGLAKMAKSQKPLMVIHHKDNCPHSKDLKKAFVADKTIQKMAKEDFIMLNVVEETSDKNLAPDGYYVPRILFVDPTLTVRTDITGKYSNHLYTYTASDIQGLADNMKKAKVPLHSEL
;
A
#
# COMPACT_ATOMS: atom_id res chain seq x y z
N MET A 1 -6.27 14.40 32.03
CA MET A 1 -5.02 13.61 32.05
C MET A 1 -4.62 13.19 30.64
N ILE A 2 -4.53 14.17 29.71
CA ILE A 2 -4.36 13.94 28.25
C ILE A 2 -3.14 14.75 27.71
N TYR A 3 -2.41 15.44 28.59
CA TYR A 3 -1.30 16.32 28.21
C TYR A 3 0.11 15.74 28.48
N LEU A 4 0.24 14.46 28.85
CA LEU A 4 1.55 13.86 29.13
C LEU A 4 2.00 12.75 28.17
N PHE A 5 1.15 12.28 27.25
CA PHE A 5 1.55 11.27 26.27
C PHE A 5 2.16 11.84 24.97
N ASP A 6 1.93 13.12 24.68
CA ASP A 6 2.39 13.77 23.44
C ASP A 6 3.90 14.14 23.45
N LYS A 7 4.57 13.99 24.60
CA LYS A 7 6.00 14.33 24.75
C LYS A 7 6.94 13.12 24.66
N PHE A 8 6.40 11.90 24.65
CA PHE A 8 7.22 10.68 24.61
C PHE A 8 7.55 10.24 23.17
N ASP A 9 6.71 10.56 22.19
CA ASP A 9 6.88 10.13 20.78
C ASP A 9 7.84 11.03 19.97
N ARG A 10 8.11 12.26 20.43
CA ARG A 10 9.02 13.18 19.72
C ARG A 10 10.50 12.87 19.95
N LYS A 11 10.84 11.99 20.90
CA LYS A 11 12.23 11.73 21.31
C LYS A 11 12.86 10.52 20.61
N GLU A 12 12.08 9.63 20.01
CA GLU A 12 12.61 8.47 19.27
C GLU A 12 12.92 8.76 17.79
N ASN A 13 12.22 9.72 17.18
CA ASN A 13 12.45 10.08 15.77
C ASN A 13 13.77 10.86 15.51
N LEU A 14 14.41 11.41 16.54
CA LEU A 14 15.69 12.12 16.42
C LEU A 14 16.93 11.21 16.50
N LYS A 15 16.75 9.92 16.80
CA LYS A 15 17.87 8.97 16.96
C LYS A 15 18.17 8.15 15.70
N ILE A 16 17.30 8.22 14.70
CA ILE A 16 17.43 7.44 13.45
C ILE A 16 18.13 8.26 12.35
N GLU A 17 18.09 9.60 12.41
CA GLU A 17 18.78 10.47 11.44
C GLU A 17 20.30 10.62 11.68
N SER A 18 20.82 10.23 12.85
CA SER A 18 22.25 10.33 13.16
C SER A 18 23.08 9.10 12.73
N ALA A 19 22.43 8.01 12.29
CA ALA A 19 23.12 6.75 11.97
C ALA A 19 23.58 6.64 10.50
N HIS A 20 23.27 7.61 9.64
CA HIS A 20 23.63 7.59 8.21
C HIS A 20 24.65 8.66 7.79
N ARG A 21 25.32 9.31 8.76
CA ARG A 21 26.39 10.30 8.54
C ARG A 21 27.72 9.86 9.14
N SER A 22 28.07 8.58 9.03
CA SER A 22 29.34 8.04 9.56
C SER A 22 29.98 6.98 8.67
N VAL A 23 29.89 7.11 7.34
CA VAL A 23 30.75 6.37 6.40
C VAL A 23 31.04 7.25 5.18
N ARG A 24 31.89 8.25 5.34
CA ARG A 24 32.65 8.92 4.25
C ARG A 24 33.66 9.89 4.85
N ALA A 25 34.57 9.35 5.63
CA ALA A 25 35.75 10.07 6.09
C ALA A 25 36.93 9.12 6.29
N ASP A 26 37.08 8.09 5.44
CA ASP A 26 38.25 7.21 5.47
C ASP A 26 38.68 6.87 4.04
N ALA A 27 39.32 7.83 3.39
CA ALA A 27 40.19 7.61 2.24
C ALA A 27 41.23 8.74 2.17
N CYS A 28 41.86 9.02 3.31
CA CYS A 28 42.97 9.95 3.41
C CYS A 28 44.09 9.34 4.24
N CYS A 29 44.50 8.12 3.89
CA CYS A 29 45.79 7.58 4.32
C CYS A 29 46.07 6.38 3.42
N PHE A 30 46.95 6.53 2.43
CA PHE A 30 47.97 5.54 2.13
C PHE A 30 48.92 6.10 1.06
N ILE A 31 50.20 6.15 1.45
CA ILE A 31 51.42 6.23 0.64
C ILE A 31 51.80 7.61 0.11
N LEU A 32 52.80 8.23 0.75
CA LEU A 32 54.17 8.31 0.20
C LEU A 32 55.11 8.90 1.26
N THR A 33 55.81 8.02 1.97
CA THR A 33 57.05 8.35 2.67
C THR A 33 58.25 8.27 1.72
N SER A 34 59.20 9.16 2.00
CA SER A 34 60.62 9.13 1.63
C SER A 34 61.04 9.75 0.30
N SER A 35 61.85 10.80 0.41
CA SER A 35 63.28 10.83 0.06
C SER A 35 63.67 12.21 -0.48
N SER A 36 64.53 12.85 0.31
CA SER A 36 65.37 13.99 -0.06
C SER A 36 66.18 13.64 -1.31
N LEU A 37 66.12 14.49 -2.34
CA LEU A 37 67.18 14.65 -3.33
C LEU A 37 67.02 16.00 -4.07
N LYS A 38 68.16 16.66 -4.23
CA LYS A 38 68.42 17.97 -4.83
C LYS A 38 67.95 18.08 -6.29
N GLY A 39 67.60 19.30 -6.68
CA GLY A 39 67.98 19.87 -7.99
C GLY A 39 66.97 19.71 -9.13
N GLN A 40 66.60 20.87 -9.69
CA GLN A 40 66.09 21.13 -11.05
C GLN A 40 64.97 20.21 -11.60
N GLY A 41 63.77 20.78 -11.76
CA GLY A 41 62.70 20.17 -12.55
C GLY A 41 61.28 20.33 -12.00
N THR A 42 60.98 21.41 -11.28
CA THR A 42 59.66 21.64 -10.66
C THR A 42 58.55 21.95 -11.66
N MET A 43 58.84 22.19 -12.94
CA MET A 43 57.80 22.56 -13.91
C MET A 43 57.18 21.35 -14.64
N LEU A 44 57.92 20.27 -14.85
CA LEU A 44 57.39 19.11 -15.60
C LEU A 44 56.50 18.19 -14.74
N ARG A 45 56.77 18.15 -13.42
CA ARG A 45 56.04 17.29 -12.48
C ARG A 45 54.64 17.82 -12.14
N TRP A 46 54.44 19.13 -12.20
CA TRP A 46 53.12 19.76 -11.99
C TRP A 46 52.26 19.73 -13.25
N VAL A 47 52.88 19.78 -14.44
CA VAL A 47 52.17 19.61 -15.72
C VAL A 47 51.62 18.18 -15.86
N LEU A 48 52.35 17.17 -15.41
CA LEU A 48 51.87 15.78 -15.39
C LEU A 48 50.74 15.53 -14.36
N LEU A 49 50.75 16.25 -13.23
CA LEU A 49 49.66 16.18 -12.24
C LEU A 49 48.36 16.83 -12.76
N ALA A 50 48.48 17.94 -13.48
CA ALA A 50 47.33 18.62 -14.08
C ALA A 50 46.68 17.79 -15.22
N LEU A 51 47.48 17.04 -15.98
CA LEU A 51 47.00 16.18 -17.07
C LEU A 51 46.22 14.96 -16.58
N LEU A 52 46.51 14.46 -15.37
CA LEU A 52 45.80 13.32 -14.77
C LEU A 52 44.41 13.69 -14.18
N ILE A 53 44.18 14.96 -13.86
CA ILE A 53 42.88 15.43 -13.33
C ILE A 53 41.87 15.69 -14.48
N GLY A 54 42.37 15.89 -15.71
CA GLY A 54 41.54 16.17 -16.90
C GLY A 54 40.81 14.96 -17.52
N LEU A 55 41.11 13.73 -17.08
CA LEU A 55 40.55 12.49 -17.67
C LEU A 55 39.54 11.76 -16.76
N CYS A 56 38.95 12.44 -15.76
CA CYS A 56 38.00 11.85 -14.83
C CYS A 56 36.63 12.56 -14.83
N ALA A 57 36.23 13.16 -15.95
CA ALA A 57 34.96 13.87 -16.10
C ALA A 57 34.05 13.21 -17.16
N SER A 58 33.56 11.99 -16.91
CA SER A 58 32.26 11.51 -17.42
C SER A 58 32.05 10.01 -17.15
N ALA A 59 31.64 9.66 -15.93
CA ALA A 59 30.90 8.42 -15.68
C ALA A 59 30.10 8.56 -14.37
N GLY A 60 29.29 9.60 -14.29
CA GLY A 60 28.25 9.67 -13.27
C GLY A 60 27.12 8.72 -13.66
N GLU A 61 27.21 7.45 -13.26
CA GLU A 61 26.09 6.53 -13.33
C GLU A 61 24.92 7.12 -12.53
N GLN A 62 23.93 7.65 -13.24
CA GLN A 62 22.66 8.04 -12.66
C GLN A 62 21.93 6.76 -12.25
N LYS A 63 22.15 6.31 -11.01
CA LYS A 63 21.30 5.27 -10.41
C LYS A 63 19.87 5.78 -10.43
N ALA A 64 19.08 5.26 -11.36
CA ALA A 64 17.65 5.52 -11.45
C ALA A 64 17.03 5.18 -10.09
N LYS A 65 16.69 6.21 -9.31
CA LYS A 65 15.89 6.05 -8.10
C LYS A 65 14.57 5.44 -8.54
N LYS A 66 14.41 4.14 -8.32
CA LYS A 66 13.15 3.43 -8.50
C LYS A 66 12.13 4.14 -7.60
N LYS A 67 11.28 4.99 -8.18
CA LYS A 67 10.19 5.65 -7.45
C LYS A 67 9.33 4.54 -6.85
N VAL A 68 9.46 4.32 -5.55
CA VAL A 68 8.50 3.51 -4.78
C VAL A 68 7.20 4.32 -4.84
N LYS A 69 6.36 3.98 -5.82
CA LYS A 69 5.03 4.57 -5.96
C LYS A 69 4.29 4.13 -4.71
N SER A 70 4.06 5.06 -3.77
CA SER A 70 3.15 4.84 -2.65
C SER A 70 1.87 4.21 -3.21
N GLN A 71 1.59 2.97 -2.81
CA GLN A 71 0.45 2.24 -3.35
C GLN A 71 -0.81 2.97 -2.90
N SER A 72 -1.60 3.47 -3.86
CA SER A 72 -2.89 4.06 -3.52
C SER A 72 -3.75 3.03 -2.80
N LEU A 73 -4.46 3.42 -1.74
CA LEU A 73 -5.36 2.53 -0.99
C LEU A 73 -6.37 1.82 -1.90
N SER A 74 -6.76 2.43 -3.00
CA SER A 74 -7.68 1.82 -3.98
C SER A 74 -7.16 0.55 -4.64
N ARG A 75 -5.83 0.39 -4.78
CA ARG A 75 -5.17 -0.71 -5.52
C ARG A 75 -5.79 -0.99 -6.92
N GLY A 76 -6.38 0.04 -7.53
CA GLY A 76 -7.05 -0.03 -8.83
C GLY A 76 -8.52 -0.45 -8.80
N TRP A 77 -9.17 -0.56 -7.63
CA TRP A 77 -10.61 -0.85 -7.49
C TRP A 77 -11.51 0.39 -7.63
N GLY A 78 -10.92 1.58 -7.77
CA GLY A 78 -11.64 2.83 -8.00
C GLY A 78 -11.01 3.98 -7.21
N GLY A 79 -10.36 4.91 -7.91
CA GLY A 79 -9.60 6.00 -7.28
C GLY A 79 -10.46 7.07 -6.61
N GLY A 80 -11.73 7.20 -7.00
CA GLY A 80 -12.67 8.17 -6.42
C GLY A 80 -13.49 7.64 -5.24
N ILE A 81 -13.16 6.45 -4.72
CA ILE A 81 -13.80 5.85 -3.55
C ILE A 81 -12.96 6.19 -2.30
N ASN A 82 -13.63 6.50 -1.19
CA ASN A 82 -12.95 6.68 0.09
C ASN A 82 -12.67 5.33 0.76
N TRP A 83 -11.45 4.84 0.61
CA TRP A 83 -11.03 3.54 1.13
C TRP A 83 -10.62 3.60 2.60
N ALA A 84 -11.03 2.60 3.39
CA ALA A 84 -10.49 2.33 4.70
C ALA A 84 -9.04 1.86 4.60
N GLN A 85 -8.21 2.19 5.60
CA GLN A 85 -6.80 1.84 5.61
C GLN A 85 -6.58 0.37 5.98
N ASN A 86 -7.33 -0.12 6.96
CA ASN A 86 -7.32 -1.48 7.48
C ASN A 86 -8.72 -1.86 7.99
N TYR A 87 -8.87 -3.07 8.54
CA TYR A 87 -10.16 -3.58 8.98
C TYR A 87 -10.72 -2.77 10.15
N GLU A 88 -9.87 -2.41 11.12
CA GLU A 88 -10.22 -1.67 12.33
C GLU A 88 -10.71 -0.24 12.00
N ASP A 89 -10.02 0.46 11.09
CA ASP A 89 -10.46 1.75 10.53
C ASP A 89 -11.78 1.62 9.79
N GLY A 90 -11.98 0.52 9.05
CA GLY A 90 -13.24 0.21 8.38
C GLY A 90 -14.41 0.06 9.36
N LEU A 91 -14.21 -0.71 10.43
CA LEU A 91 -15.20 -0.90 11.50
C LEU A 91 -15.51 0.40 12.23
N ALA A 92 -14.49 1.21 12.54
CA ALA A 92 -14.69 2.51 13.18
C ALA A 92 -15.49 3.49 12.31
N LYS A 93 -15.19 3.54 11.00
CA LYS A 93 -15.94 4.35 10.02
C LYS A 93 -17.37 3.85 9.85
N MET A 94 -17.58 2.54 9.83
CA MET A 94 -18.89 1.91 9.76
C MET A 94 -19.74 2.29 10.98
N ALA A 95 -19.20 2.14 12.19
CA ALA A 95 -19.88 2.53 13.43
C ALA A 95 -20.26 4.02 13.45
N LYS A 96 -19.39 4.90 12.93
CA LYS A 96 -19.67 6.34 12.87
C LYS A 96 -20.72 6.73 11.81
N SER A 97 -20.67 6.10 10.64
CA SER A 97 -21.50 6.49 9.50
C SER A 97 -22.80 5.69 9.38
N GLN A 98 -22.92 4.59 10.12
CA GLN A 98 -24.01 3.62 10.01
C GLN A 98 -24.17 3.04 8.59
N LYS A 99 -23.07 3.03 7.82
CA LYS A 99 -23.00 2.43 6.49
C LYS A 99 -22.35 1.05 6.57
N PRO A 100 -22.88 0.03 5.89
CA PRO A 100 -22.25 -1.29 5.84
C PRO A 100 -20.83 -1.22 5.29
N LEU A 101 -19.98 -2.13 5.77
CA LEU A 101 -18.61 -2.30 5.30
C LEU A 101 -18.56 -3.38 4.22
N MET A 102 -17.99 -3.06 3.07
CA MET A 102 -17.72 -4.01 1.99
C MET A 102 -16.23 -4.35 1.99
N VAL A 103 -15.90 -5.63 2.17
CA VAL A 103 -14.53 -6.12 2.26
C VAL A 103 -14.19 -6.97 1.03
N ILE A 104 -13.20 -6.54 0.27
CA ILE A 104 -12.72 -7.20 -0.94
C ILE A 104 -11.36 -7.85 -0.66
N HIS A 105 -11.34 -9.18 -0.51
CA HIS A 105 -10.10 -9.95 -0.45
C HIS A 105 -9.64 -10.28 -1.87
N HIS A 106 -8.43 -9.89 -2.22
CA HIS A 106 -7.88 -10.08 -3.57
C HIS A 106 -6.38 -10.33 -3.54
N LYS A 107 -5.80 -10.76 -4.66
CA LYS A 107 -4.34 -10.82 -4.81
C LYS A 107 -3.92 -10.09 -6.08
N ASP A 108 -2.87 -9.28 -5.98
CA ASP A 108 -2.33 -8.53 -7.12
C ASP A 108 -1.84 -9.43 -8.25
N ASN A 109 -1.43 -10.67 -7.94
CA ASN A 109 -0.98 -11.65 -8.93
C ASN A 109 -2.01 -12.78 -9.21
N CYS A 110 -3.31 -12.51 -9.05
CA CYS A 110 -4.37 -13.45 -9.40
C CYS A 110 -5.14 -12.96 -10.65
N PRO A 111 -5.24 -13.76 -11.73
CA PRO A 111 -6.02 -13.40 -12.92
C PRO A 111 -7.49 -13.07 -12.62
N HIS A 112 -8.16 -13.92 -11.84
CA HIS A 112 -9.57 -13.70 -11.48
C HIS A 112 -9.78 -12.40 -10.70
N SER A 113 -8.87 -12.06 -9.78
CA SER A 113 -8.90 -10.78 -9.06
C SER A 113 -8.71 -9.58 -10.00
N LYS A 114 -7.79 -9.69 -10.97
CA LYS A 114 -7.54 -8.63 -11.96
C LYS A 114 -8.75 -8.38 -12.84
N ASP A 115 -9.42 -9.45 -13.29
CA ASP A 115 -10.56 -9.31 -14.21
C ASP A 115 -11.81 -8.81 -13.48
N LEU A 116 -12.08 -9.31 -12.27
CA LEU A 116 -13.14 -8.77 -11.43
C LEU A 116 -12.91 -7.28 -11.13
N LYS A 117 -11.67 -6.89 -10.81
CA LYS A 117 -11.30 -5.49 -10.56
C LYS A 117 -11.60 -4.59 -11.76
N LYS A 118 -11.28 -5.03 -12.98
CA LYS A 118 -11.61 -4.27 -14.21
C LYS A 118 -13.12 -4.10 -14.37
N ALA A 119 -13.89 -5.18 -14.18
CA ALA A 119 -15.35 -5.13 -14.27
C ALA A 119 -15.96 -4.21 -13.20
N PHE A 120 -15.46 -4.29 -11.97
CA PHE A 120 -15.87 -3.44 -10.85
C PHE A 120 -15.64 -1.95 -11.11
N VAL A 121 -14.53 -1.59 -11.75
CA VAL A 121 -14.24 -0.20 -12.13
C VAL A 121 -15.09 0.27 -13.31
N ALA A 122 -15.39 -0.62 -14.25
CA ALA A 122 -16.18 -0.29 -15.44
C ALA A 122 -17.67 -0.07 -15.10
N ASP A 123 -18.20 -0.75 -14.08
CA ASP A 123 -19.61 -0.63 -13.68
C ASP A 123 -19.86 0.65 -12.86
N LYS A 124 -20.56 1.61 -13.49
CA LYS A 124 -20.88 2.91 -12.86
C LYS A 124 -21.82 2.78 -11.67
N THR A 125 -22.72 1.81 -11.67
CA THR A 125 -23.71 1.61 -10.60
C THR A 125 -23.01 1.13 -9.34
N ILE A 126 -22.10 0.15 -9.49
CA ILE A 126 -21.25 -0.34 -8.40
C ILE A 126 -20.34 0.77 -7.88
N GLN A 127 -19.67 1.52 -8.77
CA GLN A 127 -18.81 2.64 -8.36
C GLN A 127 -19.59 3.72 -7.61
N LYS A 128 -20.86 3.98 -7.96
CA LYS A 128 -21.71 4.92 -7.25
C LYS A 128 -22.05 4.41 -5.86
N MET A 129 -22.57 3.19 -5.73
CA MET A 129 -22.89 2.59 -4.43
C MET A 129 -21.65 2.50 -3.53
N ALA A 130 -20.49 2.11 -4.07
CA ALA A 130 -19.24 2.05 -3.33
C ALA A 130 -18.78 3.41 -2.76
N LYS A 131 -19.15 4.53 -3.40
CA LYS A 131 -18.84 5.88 -2.90
C LYS A 131 -19.86 6.38 -1.88
N GLU A 132 -21.13 6.13 -2.16
CA GLU A 132 -22.24 6.79 -1.47
C GLU A 132 -22.78 5.95 -0.31
N ASP A 133 -22.83 4.63 -0.46
CA ASP A 133 -23.59 3.73 0.41
C ASP A 133 -22.72 2.84 1.31
N PHE A 134 -21.44 2.64 0.97
CA PHE A 134 -20.56 1.69 1.67
C PHE A 134 -19.31 2.35 2.25
N ILE A 135 -18.82 1.79 3.34
CA ILE A 135 -17.40 1.88 3.70
C ILE A 135 -16.67 0.80 2.91
N MET A 136 -15.61 1.18 2.19
CA MET A 136 -14.94 0.28 1.27
C MET A 136 -13.55 -0.11 1.79
N LEU A 137 -13.29 -1.42 1.85
CA LEU A 137 -11.99 -1.96 2.24
C LEU A 137 -11.55 -3.00 1.21
N ASN A 138 -10.30 -2.94 0.80
CA ASN A 138 -9.67 -4.02 0.05
C ASN A 138 -8.41 -4.48 0.77
N VAL A 139 -8.28 -5.80 0.87
CA VAL A 139 -7.18 -6.46 1.58
C VAL A 139 -6.51 -7.46 0.64
N VAL A 140 -5.17 -7.47 0.69
CA VAL A 140 -4.33 -8.42 -0.08
C VAL A 140 -3.93 -9.62 0.77
N GLU A 141 -3.76 -9.37 2.06
CA GLU A 141 -3.49 -10.36 3.09
C GLU A 141 -4.76 -10.61 3.89
N GLU A 142 -4.87 -11.81 4.46
CA GLU A 142 -6.03 -12.21 5.25
C GLU A 142 -6.07 -11.43 6.57
N THR A 143 -7.27 -11.12 7.03
CA THR A 143 -7.50 -10.49 8.33
C THR A 143 -7.39 -11.50 9.46
N SER A 144 -7.23 -11.01 10.70
CA SER A 144 -7.29 -11.85 11.90
C SER A 144 -8.69 -12.44 12.17
N ASP A 145 -9.73 -11.78 11.68
CA ASP A 145 -11.13 -12.20 11.85
C ASP A 145 -11.48 -13.39 10.94
N LYS A 146 -11.73 -14.55 11.55
CA LYS A 146 -12.11 -15.79 10.84
C LYS A 146 -13.50 -15.72 10.23
N ASN A 147 -14.37 -14.82 10.70
CA ASN A 147 -15.71 -14.65 10.14
C ASN A 147 -15.67 -14.07 8.72
N LEU A 148 -14.52 -13.52 8.28
CA LEU A 148 -14.29 -13.06 6.92
C LEU A 148 -13.82 -14.17 5.96
N ALA A 149 -13.83 -15.43 6.39
CA ALA A 149 -13.52 -16.60 5.57
C ALA A 149 -14.40 -17.82 5.95
N PRO A 150 -15.74 -17.68 5.97
CA PRO A 150 -16.64 -18.73 6.47
C PRO A 150 -16.62 -20.01 5.62
N ASP A 151 -16.29 -19.92 4.33
CA ASP A 151 -16.15 -21.03 3.38
C ASP A 151 -14.72 -21.18 2.81
N GLY A 152 -13.73 -20.53 3.46
CA GLY A 152 -12.31 -20.68 3.14
C GLY A 152 -11.60 -19.42 2.62
N TYR A 153 -10.30 -19.57 2.34
CA TYR A 153 -9.35 -18.48 2.04
C TYR A 153 -8.99 -18.37 0.55
N TYR A 154 -10.01 -18.39 -0.32
CA TYR A 154 -9.83 -18.21 -1.77
C TYR A 154 -9.97 -16.74 -2.18
N VAL A 155 -9.47 -16.38 -3.37
CA VAL A 155 -9.57 -15.02 -3.93
C VAL A 155 -10.02 -15.04 -5.40
N PRO A 156 -10.81 -14.07 -5.87
CA PRO A 156 -11.37 -12.94 -5.11
C PRO A 156 -12.57 -13.35 -4.25
N ARG A 157 -12.72 -12.70 -3.09
CA ARG A 157 -13.80 -12.94 -2.13
C ARG A 157 -14.36 -11.60 -1.63
N ILE A 158 -15.66 -11.43 -1.70
CA ILE A 158 -16.35 -10.19 -1.32
C ILE A 158 -17.39 -10.49 -0.26
N LEU A 159 -17.23 -9.86 0.91
CA LEU A 159 -18.12 -10.00 2.05
C LEU A 159 -18.66 -8.63 2.46
N PHE A 160 -19.84 -8.65 3.08
CA PHE A 160 -20.47 -7.47 3.64
C PHE A 160 -20.55 -7.63 5.15
N VAL A 161 -20.27 -6.56 5.88
CA VAL A 161 -20.44 -6.48 7.33
C VAL A 161 -21.49 -5.42 7.62
N ASP A 162 -22.49 -5.82 8.39
CA ASP A 162 -23.56 -4.94 8.84
C ASP A 162 -23.05 -3.99 9.93
N PRO A 163 -23.61 -2.77 10.06
CA PRO A 163 -23.30 -1.87 11.17
C PRO A 163 -23.42 -2.50 12.58
N THR A 164 -24.17 -3.60 12.74
CA THR A 164 -24.21 -4.42 13.97
C THR A 164 -22.96 -5.27 14.21
N LEU A 165 -21.89 -5.10 13.42
CA LEU A 165 -20.66 -5.92 13.43
C LEU A 165 -20.90 -7.38 13.03
N THR A 166 -22.00 -7.68 12.34
CA THR A 166 -22.33 -9.02 11.87
C THR A 166 -21.94 -9.20 10.41
N VAL A 167 -21.15 -10.23 10.11
CA VAL A 167 -20.86 -10.61 8.72
C VAL A 167 -22.12 -11.18 8.07
N ARG A 168 -22.52 -10.62 6.92
CA ARG A 168 -23.72 -11.00 6.15
C ARG A 168 -23.49 -12.29 5.36
N THR A 169 -23.46 -13.41 6.06
CA THR A 169 -23.29 -14.74 5.45
C THR A 169 -24.50 -15.19 4.63
N ASP A 170 -25.65 -14.51 4.79
CA ASP A 170 -26.87 -14.66 4.00
C ASP A 170 -26.73 -14.17 2.54
N ILE A 171 -25.79 -13.26 2.28
CA ILE A 171 -25.56 -12.69 0.95
C ILE A 171 -24.48 -13.48 0.22
N THR A 172 -24.92 -14.43 -0.60
CA THR A 172 -24.05 -15.29 -1.39
C THR A 172 -24.12 -14.97 -2.89
N GLY A 173 -23.02 -15.26 -3.58
CA GLY A 173 -22.89 -15.23 -5.03
C GLY A 173 -23.45 -16.50 -5.68
N LYS A 174 -23.07 -16.72 -6.95
CA LYS A 174 -23.66 -17.76 -7.80
C LYS A 174 -23.10 -19.17 -7.55
N TYR A 175 -21.87 -19.28 -7.05
CA TYR A 175 -21.12 -20.52 -7.03
C TYR A 175 -21.24 -21.21 -5.67
N SER A 176 -21.78 -22.43 -5.63
CA SER A 176 -22.01 -23.18 -4.39
C SER A 176 -20.72 -23.62 -3.68
N ASN A 177 -19.64 -23.81 -4.43
CA ASN A 177 -18.32 -24.17 -3.91
C ASN A 177 -17.51 -22.98 -3.40
N HIS A 178 -17.87 -21.76 -3.80
CA HIS A 178 -17.22 -20.51 -3.42
C HIS A 178 -18.28 -19.42 -3.29
N LEU A 179 -18.97 -19.42 -2.14
CA LEU A 179 -20.20 -18.65 -1.92
C LEU A 179 -19.99 -17.14 -2.03
N TYR A 180 -18.79 -16.62 -1.83
CA TYR A 180 -18.50 -15.19 -1.80
C TYR A 180 -17.58 -14.77 -2.95
N THR A 181 -17.37 -15.62 -3.96
CA THR A 181 -16.64 -15.25 -5.17
C THR A 181 -17.55 -14.66 -6.23
N TYR A 182 -16.99 -13.75 -7.02
CA TYR A 182 -17.64 -13.13 -8.17
C TYR A 182 -16.66 -13.11 -9.34
N THR A 183 -17.18 -13.29 -10.54
CA THR A 183 -16.41 -13.19 -11.79
C THR A 183 -16.80 -11.93 -12.54
N ALA A 184 -16.01 -11.56 -13.55
CA ALA A 184 -16.33 -10.41 -14.40
C ALA A 184 -17.68 -10.55 -15.14
N SER A 185 -18.10 -11.77 -15.47
CA SER A 185 -19.40 -12.02 -16.13
C SER A 185 -20.59 -11.81 -15.21
N ASP A 186 -20.39 -11.98 -13.90
CA ASP A 186 -21.46 -12.03 -12.91
C ASP A 186 -21.53 -10.73 -12.09
N ILE A 187 -20.97 -9.65 -12.63
CA ILE A 187 -20.84 -8.35 -11.95
C ILE A 187 -22.21 -7.75 -11.58
N GLN A 188 -23.25 -8.04 -12.36
CA GLN A 188 -24.62 -7.62 -12.02
C GLN A 188 -25.14 -8.34 -10.77
N GLY A 189 -24.77 -9.61 -10.56
CA GLY A 189 -25.07 -10.33 -9.33
C GLY A 189 -24.40 -9.69 -8.11
N LEU A 190 -23.19 -9.16 -8.26
CA LEU A 190 -22.56 -8.35 -7.22
C LEU A 190 -23.34 -7.06 -6.95
N ALA A 191 -23.78 -6.35 -8.00
CA ALA A 191 -24.57 -5.13 -7.84
C ALA A 191 -25.89 -5.39 -7.09
N ASP A 192 -26.58 -6.49 -7.38
CA ASP A 192 -27.82 -6.86 -6.68
C ASP A 192 -27.55 -7.25 -5.22
N ASN A 193 -26.44 -7.94 -4.95
CA ASN A 193 -26.02 -8.26 -3.58
C ASN A 193 -25.60 -7.01 -2.80
N MET A 194 -24.98 -6.01 -3.45
CA MET A 194 -24.75 -4.70 -2.83
C MET A 194 -26.07 -4.00 -2.48
N LYS A 195 -27.10 -4.05 -3.35
CA LYS A 195 -28.41 -3.48 -3.03
C LYS A 195 -29.04 -4.15 -1.80
N LYS A 196 -28.91 -5.47 -1.66
CA LYS A 196 -29.36 -6.22 -0.47
C LYS A 196 -28.57 -5.82 0.78
N ALA A 197 -27.25 -5.74 0.67
CA ALA A 197 -26.37 -5.39 1.78
C ALA A 197 -26.56 -3.96 2.30
N LYS A 198 -27.10 -3.06 1.46
CA LYS A 198 -27.47 -1.71 1.86
C LYS A 198 -28.61 -1.67 2.89
N VAL A 199 -29.44 -2.71 2.94
CA VAL A 199 -30.53 -2.83 3.91
C VAL A 199 -30.00 -3.48 5.20
N PRO A 200 -30.03 -2.77 6.35
CA PRO A 200 -29.55 -3.31 7.62
C PRO A 200 -30.33 -4.56 8.06
N LEU A 201 -29.67 -5.47 8.78
CA LEU A 201 -30.29 -6.72 9.25
C LEU A 201 -31.50 -6.53 10.17
N HIS A 202 -31.46 -5.52 11.03
CA HIS A 202 -32.51 -5.25 12.02
C HIS A 202 -33.13 -3.88 11.75
N SER A 203 -33.87 -3.76 10.64
CA SER A 203 -34.86 -2.69 10.51
C SER A 203 -36.16 -3.13 11.19
N GLU A 204 -36.11 -3.31 12.51
CA GLU A 204 -37.33 -3.45 13.31
C GLU A 204 -37.99 -2.06 13.35
N LEU A 205 -39.18 -1.96 12.74
CA LEU A 205 -40.11 -0.85 12.89
C LEU A 205 -40.93 -1.05 14.16
#